data_AF-A0A353Y2Z6-F1
#
_entry.id   AF-A0A353Y2Z6-F1
#
_cell.length_a   1.000
_cell.length_b   1.000
_cell.length_c   1.000
_cell.angle_alpha   90.00
_cell.angle_beta   90.00
_cell.angle_gamma   90.00
#
_symmetry.space_group_name_H-M   'P 1'
#
loop_
_entity.id
_entity.type
_entity.pdbx_description
1 polymer ?
#
loop_
_entity_poly.entity_id
_entity_poly.type
_entity_poly.pdbx_seq_one_letter_code
_entity_poly.pdbx_strand_id
1 'polypeptide(L)'
;LAQFEINLHHVRLPFIDTVDKAHQAVRQINHTAEVEGKRPIVFTTLANEAVHQVITEGCKGMLLDMFGTFVNPLEDEFGIKSNHRIGRFSDVSKSQAYHDRIEAINFSLAHDDGQSNKDLESSDIILVGVSRSGKTPTSLYLAMQYGLKASNYPLIPEDFERKTLPPALVPHKAKIFGLTINPERLSEIRNERRPNSKYASLENCRMEVAEAEAMMRRAGIRWLSTTTKSIEEIATTILQEIRPERLSY
;
A
#
# COMPACT_ATOMS: atom_id res chain seq x y z
N LEU A 1 -7.21 14.54 9.76
CA LEU A 1 -7.71 15.81 9.16
C LEU A 1 -9.03 15.62 8.42
N ALA A 2 -9.31 14.48 7.76
CA ALA A 2 -10.59 14.19 7.09
C ALA A 2 -11.85 14.22 8.01
N GLN A 3 -11.67 14.30 9.33
CA GLN A 3 -12.76 14.49 10.30
C GLN A 3 -13.22 15.96 10.43
N PHE A 4 -12.57 16.90 9.72
CA PHE A 4 -12.90 18.32 9.74
C PHE A 4 -13.20 18.81 8.32
N GLU A 5 -14.36 19.43 8.10
CA GLU A 5 -14.76 20.02 6.81
C GLU A 5 -14.09 21.39 6.59
N ILE A 6 -12.76 21.39 6.44
CA ILE A 6 -11.95 22.59 6.22
C ILE A 6 -10.99 22.41 5.05
N ASN A 7 -10.81 23.47 4.26
CA ASN A 7 -9.78 23.52 3.23
C ASN A 7 -8.44 23.89 3.85
N LEU A 8 -7.47 22.98 3.79
CA LEU A 8 -6.13 23.17 4.35
C LEU A 8 -5.10 23.29 3.22
N HIS A 9 -4.19 24.24 3.37
CA HIS A 9 -2.99 24.33 2.53
C HIS A 9 -1.86 23.51 3.17
N HIS A 10 -1.43 22.46 2.48
CA HIS A 10 -0.39 21.55 2.98
C HIS A 10 0.99 21.96 2.46
N VAL A 11 1.93 22.21 3.37
CA VAL A 11 3.34 22.46 3.05
C VAL A 11 4.19 21.35 3.67
N ARG A 12 5.05 20.73 2.87
CA ARG A 12 6.01 19.73 3.34
C ARG A 12 7.42 20.29 3.28
N LEU A 13 8.12 20.27 4.41
CA LEU A 13 9.53 20.66 4.52
C LEU A 13 10.37 19.40 4.79
N PRO A 14 10.84 18.69 3.75
CA PRO A 14 11.60 17.46 3.94
C PRO A 14 13.06 17.75 4.31
N PHE A 15 13.71 16.79 4.99
CA PHE A 15 15.16 16.80 5.27
C PHE A 15 15.67 18.06 6.01
N ILE A 16 14.91 18.50 7.02
CA ILE A 16 15.35 19.49 8.00
C ILE A 16 16.27 18.78 9.00
N ASP A 17 17.52 18.59 8.61
CA ASP A 17 18.53 17.79 9.32
C ASP A 17 19.68 18.62 9.92
N THR A 18 19.61 19.95 9.76
CA THR A 18 20.60 20.91 10.28
C THR A 18 19.91 22.09 10.97
N VAL A 19 20.63 22.70 11.90
CA VAL A 19 20.20 23.88 12.66
C VAL A 19 19.83 25.04 11.71
N ASP A 20 20.61 25.26 10.66
CA ASP A 20 20.35 26.33 9.69
C ASP A 20 19.04 26.11 8.93
N LYS A 21 18.78 24.88 8.47
CA LYS A 21 17.51 24.52 7.84
C LYS A 21 16.34 24.67 8.82
N ALA A 22 16.54 24.35 10.10
CA ALA A 22 15.52 24.53 11.13
C ALA A 22 15.16 26.02 11.32
N HIS A 23 16.17 26.90 11.38
CA HIS A 23 15.92 28.34 11.44
C HIS A 23 15.21 28.87 10.19
N GLN A 24 15.54 28.36 9.00
CA GLN A 24 14.82 28.70 7.77
C GLN A 24 13.35 28.26 7.84
N ALA A 25 13.09 27.04 8.29
CA ALA A 25 11.72 26.53 8.48
C ALA A 25 10.94 27.38 9.47
N VAL A 26 11.53 27.73 10.62
CA VAL A 26 10.91 28.62 11.62
C VAL A 26 10.55 29.97 11.02
N ARG A 27 11.47 30.60 10.27
CA ARG A 27 11.20 31.87 9.61
C ARG A 27 10.03 31.76 8.64
N GLN A 28 10.01 30.70 7.82
CA GLN A 28 8.91 30.46 6.88
C GLN A 28 7.57 30.30 7.61
N ILE A 29 7.51 29.44 8.63
CA ILE A 29 6.29 29.17 9.42
C ILE A 29 5.76 30.48 10.05
N ASN A 30 6.65 31.21 10.72
CA ASN A 30 6.27 32.44 11.41
C ASN A 30 5.83 33.53 10.42
N HIS A 31 6.51 33.64 9.28
CA HIS A 31 6.13 34.59 8.24
C HIS A 31 4.76 34.26 7.63
N THR A 32 4.47 32.97 7.37
CA THR A 32 3.13 32.54 6.93
C THR A 32 2.05 32.93 7.94
N ALA A 33 2.33 32.77 9.24
CA ALA A 33 1.40 33.18 10.29
C ALA A 33 1.10 34.69 10.25
N GLU A 34 2.12 35.50 9.99
CA GLU A 34 2.01 36.96 9.89
C GLU A 34 1.23 37.40 8.64
N VAL A 35 1.53 36.81 7.48
CA VAL A 35 0.91 37.17 6.20
C VAL A 35 -0.54 36.71 6.12
N GLU A 36 -0.84 35.49 6.56
CA GLU A 36 -2.18 34.91 6.46
C GLU A 36 -3.07 35.25 7.65
N GLY A 37 -2.51 35.82 8.72
CA GLY A 37 -3.23 36.15 9.96
C GLY A 37 -3.81 34.93 10.69
N LYS A 38 -3.36 33.71 10.33
CA LYS A 38 -3.82 32.45 10.90
C LYS A 38 -2.63 31.67 11.44
N ARG A 39 -2.76 31.10 12.63
CA ARG A 39 -1.71 30.31 13.27
C ARG A 39 -1.53 28.97 12.51
N PRO A 40 -0.35 28.67 11.94
CA PRO A 40 -0.10 27.39 11.28
C PRO A 40 -0.09 26.25 12.29
N ILE A 41 -0.53 25.07 11.84
CA ILE A 41 -0.37 23.80 12.56
C ILE A 41 0.85 23.10 11.99
N VAL A 42 1.82 22.78 12.84
CA VAL A 42 3.12 22.23 12.44
C VAL A 42 3.27 20.84 13.03
N PHE A 43 3.31 19.83 12.17
CA PHE A 43 3.65 18.46 12.56
C PHE A 43 5.14 18.24 12.35
N THR A 44 5.85 17.78 13.39
CA THR A 44 7.29 17.50 13.31
C THR A 44 7.61 16.04 13.62
N THR A 45 8.67 15.54 12.97
CA THR A 45 9.23 14.19 13.12
C THR A 45 10.75 14.28 13.19
N LEU A 46 11.26 15.25 13.97
CA LEU A 46 12.69 15.52 14.09
C LEU A 46 13.30 14.66 15.19
N ALA A 47 14.22 13.76 14.83
CA ALA A 47 14.93 12.92 15.78
C ALA A 47 16.19 13.57 16.37
N ASN A 48 16.79 14.55 15.66
CA ASN A 48 17.97 15.27 16.13
C ASN A 48 17.56 16.36 17.12
N GLU A 49 18.04 16.25 18.35
CA GLU A 49 17.70 17.13 19.46
C GLU A 49 18.01 18.61 19.19
N ALA A 50 19.18 18.93 18.61
CA ALA A 50 19.56 20.31 18.32
C ALA A 50 18.64 20.97 17.27
N VAL A 51 18.24 20.21 16.24
CA VAL A 51 17.30 20.69 15.22
C VAL A 51 15.89 20.82 15.83
N HIS A 52 15.47 19.83 16.61
CA HIS A 52 14.18 19.84 17.30
C HIS A 52 14.04 21.04 18.23
N GLN A 53 15.08 21.36 19.02
CA GLN A 53 15.10 22.48 19.94
C GLN A 53 14.86 23.81 19.22
N VAL A 54 15.53 24.05 18.08
CA VAL A 54 15.32 25.26 17.27
C VAL A 54 13.87 25.41 16.82
N ILE A 55 13.23 24.33 16.36
CA ILE A 55 11.82 24.38 15.96
C ILE A 55 10.93 24.65 17.17
N THR A 56 11.14 23.94 18.28
CA THR A 56 10.31 24.05 19.48
C THR A 56 10.38 25.43 20.12
N GLU A 57 11.57 26.04 20.19
CA GLU A 57 11.75 27.37 20.76
C GLU A 57 11.36 28.49 19.79
N GLY A 58 11.59 28.30 18.48
CA GLY A 58 11.40 29.35 17.48
C GLY A 58 10.01 29.41 16.83
N CYS A 59 9.29 28.29 16.78
CA CYS A 59 8.00 28.18 16.08
C CYS A 59 6.86 28.81 16.89
N LYS A 60 6.18 29.79 16.30
CA LYS A 60 4.97 30.41 16.88
C LYS A 60 3.67 29.68 16.49
N GLY A 61 3.75 28.73 15.57
CA GLY A 61 2.65 27.84 15.19
C GLY A 61 2.19 26.93 16.33
N MET A 62 1.11 26.19 16.12
CA MET A 62 0.73 25.07 16.98
C MET A 62 1.62 23.88 16.61
N LEU A 63 2.64 23.61 17.43
CA LEU A 63 3.59 22.51 17.20
C LEU A 63 3.04 21.21 17.79
N LEU A 64 3.02 20.16 16.96
CA LEU A 64 2.67 18.79 17.32
C LEU A 64 3.88 17.91 17.01
N ASP A 65 4.64 17.58 18.05
CA ASP A 65 5.82 16.72 17.93
C ASP A 65 5.43 15.24 17.99
N MET A 66 5.43 14.61 16.81
CA MET A 66 5.05 13.21 16.67
C MET A 66 6.11 12.26 17.23
N PHE A 67 7.39 12.67 17.34
CA PHE A 67 8.38 11.81 18.00
C PHE A 67 8.35 11.99 19.51
N GLY A 68 8.47 13.20 20.05
CA GLY A 68 8.44 13.40 21.51
C GLY A 68 7.17 12.89 22.16
N THR A 69 6.01 13.00 21.49
CA THR A 69 4.74 12.51 22.04
C THR A 69 4.69 10.99 22.21
N PHE A 70 5.33 10.21 21.31
CA PHE A 70 5.23 8.74 21.31
C PHE A 70 6.52 8.02 21.69
N VAL A 71 7.69 8.63 21.50
CA VAL A 71 9.00 8.05 21.80
C VAL A 71 9.35 8.21 23.27
N ASN A 72 9.12 9.37 23.88
CA ASN A 72 9.48 9.60 25.29
C ASN A 72 8.83 8.59 26.25
N PRO A 73 7.52 8.26 26.13
CA PRO A 73 6.92 7.22 26.97
C PRO A 73 7.54 5.84 26.77
N LEU A 74 7.99 5.52 25.55
CA LEU A 74 8.66 4.25 25.26
C LEU A 74 10.08 4.22 25.85
N GLU A 75 10.80 5.34 25.86
CA GLU A 75 12.11 5.42 26.53
C GLU A 75 12.00 5.22 28.03
N ASP A 76 10.97 5.82 28.64
CA ASP A 76 10.69 5.67 30.06
C ASP A 76 10.32 4.22 30.39
N GLU A 77 9.49 3.58 29.56
CA GLU A 77 9.09 2.17 29.73
C GLU A 77 10.27 1.21 29.50
N PHE A 78 11.08 1.44 28.45
CA PHE A 78 12.20 0.57 28.13
C PHE A 78 13.45 0.85 28.98
N GLY A 79 13.48 1.94 29.76
CA GLY A 79 14.63 2.37 30.53
C GLY A 79 15.86 2.71 29.69
N ILE A 80 15.68 2.95 28.39
CA ILE A 80 16.74 3.26 27.43
C ILE A 80 16.36 4.48 26.60
N LYS A 81 17.32 5.37 26.36
CA LYS A 81 17.13 6.50 25.47
C LYS A 81 17.10 6.06 24.01
N SER A 82 16.22 6.66 23.23
CA SER A 82 16.22 6.51 21.79
C SER A 82 17.55 7.00 21.25
N ASN A 83 18.01 6.41 20.15
CA ASN A 83 19.32 6.74 19.62
C ASN A 83 19.42 8.17 19.06
N HIS A 84 18.34 9.00 19.10
CA HIS A 84 18.24 10.43 18.70
C HIS A 84 19.11 10.86 17.51
N ARG A 85 19.39 9.92 16.60
CA ARG A 85 20.33 10.08 15.49
C ARG A 85 19.70 9.52 14.23
N ILE A 86 19.55 10.41 13.26
CA ILE A 86 19.25 10.07 11.88
C ILE A 86 20.49 9.34 11.33
N GLY A 87 20.32 8.13 10.79
CA GLY A 87 21.36 7.46 9.98
C GLY A 87 22.09 6.27 10.59
N ARG A 88 21.67 5.75 11.76
CA ARG A 88 22.12 4.44 12.27
C ARG A 88 21.02 3.39 12.23
N PHE A 89 20.25 3.36 11.14
CA PHE A 89 19.69 2.07 10.76
C PHE A 89 20.91 1.20 10.42
N SER A 90 21.16 0.14 11.17
CA SER A 90 22.07 -0.93 10.75
C SER A 90 21.84 -1.15 9.26
N ASP A 91 22.89 -1.00 8.44
CA ASP A 91 22.89 -1.13 6.98
C ASP A 91 21.64 -1.89 6.53
N VAL A 92 20.58 -1.18 6.13
CA VAL A 92 19.26 -1.82 5.92
C VAL A 92 19.41 -2.91 4.86
N SER A 93 20.35 -2.70 3.94
CA SER A 93 20.87 -3.63 2.94
C SER A 93 21.41 -4.97 3.48
N LYS A 94 21.86 -5.03 4.74
CA LYS A 94 22.39 -6.24 5.41
C LYS A 94 21.33 -6.99 6.21
N SER A 95 20.12 -6.44 6.35
CA SER A 95 19.04 -7.16 7.02
C SER A 95 18.48 -8.24 6.11
N GLN A 96 18.36 -9.47 6.62
CA GLN A 96 17.70 -10.56 5.90
C GLN A 96 16.30 -10.15 5.43
N ALA A 97 15.56 -9.41 6.28
CA ALA A 97 14.23 -8.91 5.95
C ALA A 97 14.21 -7.95 4.75
N TYR A 98 15.29 -7.19 4.53
CA TYR A 98 15.41 -6.36 3.33
C TYR A 98 15.67 -7.21 2.09
N HIS A 99 16.54 -8.23 2.20
CA HIS A 99 16.82 -9.13 1.09
C HIS A 99 15.58 -9.92 0.67
N ASP A 100 14.85 -10.49 1.64
CA ASP A 100 13.60 -11.22 1.41
C ASP A 100 12.54 -10.32 0.75
N ARG A 101 12.49 -9.04 1.14
CA ARG A 101 11.58 -8.06 0.53
C ARG A 101 11.96 -7.74 -0.91
N ILE A 102 13.25 -7.58 -1.22
CA ILE A 102 13.71 -7.38 -2.60
C ILE A 102 13.40 -8.61 -3.46
N GLU A 103 13.60 -9.81 -2.92
CA GLU A 103 13.25 -11.05 -3.60
C GLU A 103 11.74 -11.13 -3.87
N ALA A 104 10.90 -10.80 -2.89
CA ALA A 104 9.45 -10.74 -3.05
C ALA A 104 9.01 -9.74 -4.13
N ILE A 105 9.64 -8.56 -4.20
CA ILE A 105 9.35 -7.55 -5.23
C ILE A 105 9.73 -8.08 -6.61
N ASN A 106 10.94 -8.61 -6.76
CA ASN A 106 11.41 -9.17 -8.04
C ASN A 106 10.51 -10.33 -8.50
N PHE A 107 10.10 -11.19 -7.56
CA PHE A 107 9.17 -12.27 -7.81
C PHE A 107 7.83 -11.75 -8.32
N SER A 108 7.20 -10.81 -7.62
CA SER A 108 5.89 -10.27 -8.00
C SER A 108 5.92 -9.52 -9.33
N LEU A 109 7.02 -8.82 -9.64
CA LEU A 109 7.22 -8.19 -10.94
C LEU A 109 7.36 -9.21 -12.07
N ALA A 110 8.10 -10.30 -11.84
CA ALA A 110 8.26 -11.37 -12.83
C ALA A 110 6.94 -12.15 -13.11
N HIS A 111 6.00 -12.12 -12.17
CA HIS A 111 4.71 -12.83 -12.24
C HIS A 111 3.50 -11.91 -12.44
N ASP A 112 3.70 -10.65 -12.83
CA ASP A 112 2.61 -9.70 -13.05
C ASP A 112 1.86 -9.95 -14.37
N ASP A 113 2.58 -10.33 -15.43
CA ASP A 113 2.05 -10.44 -16.78
C ASP A 113 1.20 -11.70 -17.01
N GLY A 114 1.14 -12.62 -16.04
CA GLY A 114 0.24 -13.79 -16.04
C GLY A 114 0.45 -14.81 -17.17
N GLN A 115 1.43 -14.61 -18.06
CA GLN A 115 1.67 -15.48 -19.23
C GLN A 115 2.49 -16.73 -18.91
N SER A 116 2.96 -16.84 -17.67
CA SER A 116 3.81 -17.94 -17.22
C SER A 116 3.16 -18.56 -16.00
N ASN A 117 2.50 -19.72 -16.18
CA ASN A 117 2.08 -20.60 -15.07
C ASN A 117 3.29 -21.19 -14.30
N LYS A 118 4.51 -20.70 -14.57
CA LYS A 118 5.71 -21.17 -13.89
C LYS A 118 5.67 -20.64 -12.46
N ASP A 119 6.03 -21.52 -11.54
CA ASP A 119 6.37 -21.19 -10.17
C ASP A 119 5.25 -20.61 -9.27
N LEU A 120 3.99 -21.00 -9.55
CA LEU A 120 2.88 -20.78 -8.60
C LEU A 120 3.13 -21.44 -7.24
N GLU A 121 3.94 -22.49 -7.22
CA GLU A 121 4.32 -23.22 -6.01
C GLU A 121 5.09 -22.34 -5.01
N SER A 122 6.04 -21.52 -5.49
CA SER A 122 6.85 -20.63 -4.66
C SER A 122 6.12 -19.35 -4.22
N SER A 123 4.91 -19.11 -4.74
CA SER A 123 4.08 -17.98 -4.35
C SER A 123 3.61 -18.12 -2.91
N ASP A 124 3.61 -17.02 -2.16
CA ASP A 124 2.93 -16.90 -0.88
C ASP A 124 1.42 -16.71 -1.08
N ILE A 125 1.05 -15.93 -2.09
CA ILE A 125 -0.33 -15.55 -2.42
C ILE A 125 -0.48 -15.55 -3.95
N ILE A 126 -1.62 -16.03 -4.43
CA ILE A 126 -1.98 -16.02 -5.85
C ILE A 126 -3.25 -15.21 -6.02
N LEU A 127 -3.16 -14.06 -6.69
CA LEU A 127 -4.30 -13.20 -6.98
C LEU A 127 -4.96 -13.62 -8.28
N VAL A 128 -6.25 -13.95 -8.23
CA VAL A 128 -7.06 -14.30 -9.41
C VAL A 128 -8.11 -13.23 -9.69
N GLY A 129 -8.49 -13.05 -10.95
CA GLY A 129 -9.58 -12.18 -11.34
C GLY A 129 -9.44 -11.65 -12.77
N VAL A 130 -10.45 -10.94 -13.25
CA VAL A 130 -10.46 -10.36 -14.60
C VAL A 130 -9.34 -9.35 -14.81
N SER A 131 -8.88 -9.17 -16.05
CA SER A 131 -7.91 -8.11 -16.39
C SER A 131 -8.42 -6.75 -15.91
N ARG A 132 -7.55 -5.96 -15.25
CA ARG A 132 -7.85 -4.65 -14.63
C ARG A 132 -8.68 -4.67 -13.33
N SER A 133 -8.81 -5.82 -12.65
CA SER A 133 -9.44 -5.88 -11.31
C SER A 133 -8.57 -5.38 -10.14
N GLY A 134 -7.36 -4.86 -10.39
CA GLY A 134 -6.47 -4.36 -9.33
C GLY A 134 -5.40 -5.34 -8.82
N LYS A 135 -5.18 -6.46 -9.51
CA LYS A 135 -4.14 -7.46 -9.17
C LYS A 135 -2.72 -6.87 -9.07
N THR A 136 -2.21 -6.29 -10.16
CA THR A 136 -0.87 -5.69 -10.25
C THR A 136 -0.51 -4.73 -9.11
N PRO A 137 -1.30 -3.67 -8.83
CA PRO A 137 -0.96 -2.78 -7.72
C PRO A 137 -1.03 -3.49 -6.36
N THR A 138 -1.94 -4.46 -6.20
CA THR A 138 -2.08 -5.22 -4.95
C THR A 138 -0.91 -6.18 -4.72
N SER A 139 -0.49 -6.95 -5.73
CA SER A 139 0.65 -7.88 -5.61
C SER A 139 1.95 -7.15 -5.32
N LEU A 140 2.17 -6.01 -5.98
CA LEU A 140 3.34 -5.18 -5.74
C LEU A 140 3.31 -4.58 -4.32
N TYR A 141 2.16 -4.12 -3.86
CA TYR A 141 2.03 -3.61 -2.49
C TYR A 141 2.29 -4.70 -1.43
N LEU A 142 1.74 -5.90 -1.65
CA LEU A 142 1.98 -7.06 -0.79
C LEU A 142 3.47 -7.41 -0.68
N ALA A 143 4.19 -7.37 -1.80
CA ALA A 143 5.64 -7.56 -1.82
C ALA A 143 6.39 -6.44 -1.09
N MET A 144 6.07 -5.17 -1.41
CA MET A 144 6.81 -4.03 -0.87
C MET A 144 6.61 -3.83 0.64
N GLN A 145 5.39 -3.98 1.14
CA GLN A 145 5.09 -3.71 2.55
C GLN A 145 5.27 -4.95 3.42
N TYR A 146 4.89 -6.13 2.93
CA TYR A 146 4.83 -7.35 3.72
C TYR A 146 5.85 -8.42 3.29
N GLY A 147 6.66 -8.15 2.26
CA GLY A 147 7.69 -9.11 1.79
C GLY A 147 7.08 -10.42 1.31
N LEU A 148 5.91 -10.37 0.68
CA LEU A 148 5.20 -11.56 0.18
C LEU A 148 5.40 -11.76 -1.32
N LYS A 149 5.73 -12.99 -1.71
CA LYS A 149 5.79 -13.43 -3.10
C LYS A 149 4.37 -13.56 -3.66
N ALA A 150 3.89 -12.54 -4.37
CA ALA A 150 2.53 -12.48 -4.87
C ALA A 150 2.48 -12.65 -6.40
N SER A 151 1.79 -13.69 -6.87
CA SER A 151 1.61 -13.96 -8.30
C SER A 151 0.25 -13.51 -8.81
N ASN A 152 0.18 -13.04 -10.05
CA ASN A 152 -1.07 -12.65 -10.69
C ASN A 152 -1.48 -13.68 -11.74
N TYR A 153 -2.63 -14.32 -11.53
CA TYR A 153 -3.24 -15.22 -12.50
C TYR A 153 -4.48 -14.54 -13.12
N PRO A 154 -4.42 -14.07 -14.38
CA PRO A 154 -5.58 -13.48 -15.04
C PRO A 154 -6.60 -14.56 -15.38
N LEU A 155 -7.85 -14.36 -14.99
CA LEU A 155 -8.94 -15.19 -15.49
C LEU A 155 -9.35 -14.69 -16.87
N ILE A 156 -9.27 -15.58 -17.85
CA ILE A 156 -9.59 -15.30 -19.27
C ILE A 156 -10.85 -16.06 -19.70
N PRO A 157 -11.51 -15.65 -20.80
CA PRO A 157 -12.72 -16.31 -21.29
C PRO A 157 -12.61 -17.85 -21.40
N GLU A 158 -11.47 -18.35 -21.85
CA GLU A 158 -11.17 -19.77 -22.01
C GLU A 158 -11.20 -20.54 -20.67
N ASP A 159 -10.89 -19.87 -19.56
CA ASP A 159 -11.01 -20.46 -18.23
C ASP A 159 -12.48 -20.58 -17.81
N PHE A 160 -13.32 -19.61 -18.19
CA PHE A 160 -14.75 -19.60 -17.85
C PHE A 160 -15.52 -20.73 -18.54
N GLU A 161 -15.15 -21.07 -19.79
CA GLU A 161 -15.77 -22.18 -20.54
C GLU A 161 -15.68 -23.52 -19.80
N ARG A 162 -14.58 -23.75 -19.07
CA ARG A 162 -14.36 -24.98 -18.29
C ARG A 162 -15.23 -25.07 -17.05
N LYS A 163 -15.84 -23.97 -16.61
CA LYS A 163 -16.65 -23.79 -15.39
C LYS A 163 -15.97 -24.22 -14.07
N THR A 164 -14.70 -24.60 -14.13
CA THR A 164 -13.88 -25.13 -13.04
C THR A 164 -12.61 -24.29 -12.93
N LEU A 165 -11.94 -24.36 -11.78
CA LEU A 165 -10.69 -23.64 -11.59
C LEU A 165 -9.62 -24.17 -12.57
N PRO A 166 -8.80 -23.29 -13.19
CA PRO A 166 -7.71 -23.73 -14.05
C PRO A 166 -6.83 -24.81 -13.39
N PRO A 167 -6.44 -25.89 -14.10
CA PRO A 167 -5.71 -27.00 -13.51
C PRO A 167 -4.42 -26.60 -12.78
N ALA A 168 -3.72 -25.58 -13.29
CA ALA A 168 -2.51 -25.04 -12.66
C ALA A 168 -2.74 -24.43 -11.27
N LEU A 169 -3.96 -23.98 -10.97
CA LEU A 169 -4.32 -23.36 -9.70
C LEU A 169 -4.84 -24.37 -8.66
N VAL A 170 -5.31 -25.54 -9.10
CA VAL A 170 -5.92 -26.55 -8.21
C VAL A 170 -4.99 -26.97 -7.06
N PRO A 171 -3.70 -27.26 -7.28
CA PRO A 171 -2.79 -27.64 -6.19
C PRO A 171 -2.55 -26.52 -5.16
N HIS A 172 -2.80 -25.26 -5.54
CA HIS A 172 -2.43 -24.09 -4.74
C HIS A 172 -3.64 -23.36 -4.16
N LYS A 173 -4.83 -23.99 -4.15
CA LYS A 173 -6.10 -23.37 -3.73
C LYS A 173 -6.05 -22.61 -2.40
N ALA A 174 -5.28 -23.10 -1.42
CA ALA A 174 -5.14 -22.46 -0.11
C ALA A 174 -4.46 -21.08 -0.17
N LYS A 175 -3.69 -20.80 -1.22
CA LYS A 175 -2.95 -19.54 -1.43
C LYS A 175 -3.72 -18.54 -2.30
N ILE A 176 -4.89 -18.91 -2.82
CA ILE A 176 -5.60 -18.12 -3.83
C ILE A 176 -6.55 -17.13 -3.18
N PHE A 177 -6.46 -15.86 -3.61
CA PHE A 177 -7.42 -14.81 -3.30
C PHE A 177 -7.98 -14.16 -4.57
N GLY A 178 -9.29 -13.98 -4.63
CA GLY A 178 -9.97 -13.34 -5.75
C GLY A 178 -10.06 -11.82 -5.62
N LEU A 179 -9.84 -11.11 -6.73
CA LEU A 179 -10.15 -9.70 -6.87
C LEU A 179 -11.21 -9.51 -7.95
N THR A 180 -12.38 -9.01 -7.55
CA THR A 180 -13.46 -8.60 -8.45
C THR A 180 -13.56 -7.08 -8.51
N ILE A 181 -14.36 -6.58 -9.45
CA ILE A 181 -14.56 -5.15 -9.68
C ILE A 181 -15.95 -4.95 -10.28
N ASN A 182 -16.62 -3.86 -9.89
CA ASN A 182 -17.86 -3.45 -10.52
C ASN A 182 -17.68 -3.31 -12.07
N PRO A 183 -18.62 -3.85 -12.88
CA PRO A 183 -18.51 -3.83 -14.34
C PRO A 183 -18.47 -2.45 -14.98
N GLU A 184 -19.23 -1.48 -14.46
CA GLU A 184 -19.21 -0.09 -14.95
C GLU A 184 -17.81 0.52 -14.77
N ARG A 185 -17.25 0.39 -13.56
CA ARG A 185 -15.88 0.87 -13.29
C ARG A 185 -14.82 0.15 -14.13
N LEU A 186 -14.98 -1.15 -14.33
CA LEU A 186 -14.09 -1.93 -15.18
C LEU A 186 -14.12 -1.45 -16.64
N SER A 187 -15.32 -1.19 -17.16
CA SER A 187 -15.54 -0.66 -18.51
C SER A 187 -14.84 0.69 -18.68
N GLU A 188 -14.94 1.61 -17.72
CA GLU A 188 -14.23 2.89 -17.74
C GLU A 188 -12.70 2.69 -17.87
N ILE A 189 -12.10 1.91 -16.96
CA ILE A 189 -10.64 1.65 -16.93
C ILE A 189 -10.17 0.98 -18.22
N ARG A 190 -10.97 0.07 -18.78
CA ARG A 190 -10.63 -0.61 -20.03
C ARG A 190 -10.77 0.31 -21.23
N ASN A 191 -11.73 1.24 -21.22
CA ASN A 191 -11.88 2.24 -22.27
C ASN A 191 -10.71 3.23 -22.27
N GLU A 192 -10.19 3.63 -21.11
CA GLU A 192 -8.96 4.44 -21.04
C GLU A 192 -7.77 3.73 -21.71
N ARG A 193 -7.66 2.40 -21.55
CA ARG A 193 -6.57 1.60 -22.13
C ARG A 193 -6.77 1.30 -23.62
N ARG A 194 -8.00 0.93 -24.01
CA ARG A 194 -8.38 0.47 -25.36
C ARG A 194 -9.79 0.96 -25.68
N PRO A 195 -9.92 2.24 -26.09
CA PRO A 195 -11.22 2.87 -26.35
C PRO A 195 -12.03 2.11 -27.41
N ASN A 196 -13.36 2.09 -27.27
CA ASN A 196 -14.30 1.58 -28.28
C ASN A 196 -14.07 0.13 -28.72
N SER A 197 -13.51 -0.70 -27.83
CA SER A 197 -13.22 -2.11 -28.11
C SER A 197 -14.23 -3.04 -27.43
N LYS A 198 -14.44 -4.24 -27.99
CA LYS A 198 -15.25 -5.30 -27.32
C LYS A 198 -14.73 -5.59 -25.91
N TYR A 199 -13.41 -5.59 -25.73
CA TYR A 199 -12.75 -5.76 -24.43
C TYR A 199 -13.22 -4.75 -23.37
N ALA A 200 -13.48 -3.51 -23.80
CA ALA A 200 -13.91 -2.40 -22.95
C ALA A 200 -15.42 -2.17 -22.95
N SER A 201 -16.22 -2.98 -23.67
CA SER A 201 -17.67 -2.81 -23.66
C SER A 201 -18.25 -3.22 -22.31
N LEU A 202 -19.27 -2.49 -21.86
CA LEU A 202 -19.94 -2.78 -20.58
C LEU A 202 -20.54 -4.19 -20.57
N GLU A 203 -21.09 -4.64 -21.70
CA GLU A 203 -21.63 -5.99 -21.86
C GLU A 203 -20.55 -7.06 -21.62
N ASN A 204 -19.38 -6.91 -22.24
CA ASN A 204 -18.27 -7.85 -22.06
C ASN A 204 -17.73 -7.82 -20.62
N CYS A 205 -17.62 -6.62 -20.03
CA CYS A 205 -17.19 -6.48 -18.64
C CYS A 205 -18.16 -7.14 -17.66
N ARG A 206 -19.47 -6.98 -17.85
CA ARG A 206 -20.51 -7.64 -17.03
C ARG A 206 -20.41 -9.15 -17.12
N MET A 207 -20.27 -9.68 -18.34
CA MET A 207 -20.12 -11.12 -18.56
C MET A 207 -18.86 -11.67 -17.88
N GLU A 208 -17.68 -11.08 -18.13
CA GLU A 208 -16.43 -11.57 -17.54
C GLU A 208 -16.42 -11.50 -16.01
N VAL A 209 -16.96 -10.42 -15.42
CA VAL A 209 -17.06 -10.29 -13.96
C VAL A 209 -17.99 -11.36 -13.38
N ALA A 210 -19.18 -11.54 -13.98
CA ALA A 210 -20.14 -12.53 -13.51
C ALA A 210 -19.59 -13.96 -13.58
N GLU A 211 -18.91 -14.31 -14.68
CA GLU A 211 -18.30 -15.63 -14.86
C GLU A 211 -17.13 -15.86 -13.88
N ALA A 212 -16.28 -14.85 -13.68
CA ALA A 212 -15.20 -14.91 -12.70
C ALA A 212 -15.73 -15.14 -11.28
N GLU A 213 -16.75 -14.37 -10.86
CA GLU A 213 -17.36 -14.53 -9.54
C GLU A 213 -18.06 -15.89 -9.40
N ALA A 214 -18.76 -16.35 -10.43
CA ALA A 214 -19.41 -17.66 -10.42
C ALA A 214 -18.38 -18.79 -10.31
N MET A 215 -17.25 -18.70 -11.02
CA MET A 215 -16.14 -19.65 -10.91
C MET A 215 -15.55 -19.65 -9.50
N MET A 216 -15.20 -18.47 -8.96
CA MET A 216 -14.62 -18.36 -7.62
C MET A 216 -15.57 -18.92 -6.55
N ARG A 217 -16.87 -18.65 -6.67
CA ARG A 217 -17.92 -19.21 -5.80
C ARG A 217 -17.97 -20.73 -5.86
N ARG A 218 -18.02 -21.33 -7.05
CA ARG A 218 -18.01 -22.79 -7.23
C ARG A 218 -16.74 -23.42 -6.68
N ALA A 219 -15.60 -22.76 -6.86
CA ALA A 219 -14.31 -23.22 -6.37
C ALA A 219 -14.13 -22.99 -4.86
N GLY A 220 -15.02 -22.26 -4.18
CA GLY A 220 -14.85 -21.88 -2.77
C GLY A 220 -13.66 -20.96 -2.52
N ILE A 221 -13.31 -20.13 -3.50
CA ILE A 221 -12.27 -19.09 -3.38
C ILE A 221 -12.93 -17.86 -2.77
N ARG A 222 -12.29 -17.25 -1.77
CA ARG A 222 -12.71 -15.96 -1.21
C ARG A 222 -12.29 -14.83 -2.15
N TRP A 223 -13.12 -13.80 -2.28
CA TRP A 223 -12.80 -12.63 -3.10
C TRP A 223 -13.27 -11.31 -2.49
N LEU A 224 -12.69 -10.21 -2.96
CA LEU A 224 -13.03 -8.85 -2.56
C LEU A 224 -13.23 -7.96 -3.79
N SER A 225 -14.21 -7.06 -3.72
CA SER A 225 -14.35 -6.00 -4.73
C SER A 225 -13.36 -4.86 -4.47
N THR A 226 -12.63 -4.46 -5.52
CA THR A 226 -11.62 -3.40 -5.48
C THR A 226 -12.16 -2.02 -5.86
N THR A 227 -13.44 -1.90 -6.21
CA THR A 227 -14.04 -0.67 -6.77
C THR A 227 -13.90 0.57 -5.88
N THR A 228 -14.05 0.39 -4.56
CA THR A 228 -14.09 1.51 -3.59
C THR A 228 -13.06 1.38 -2.48
N LYS A 229 -12.20 0.36 -2.54
CA LYS A 229 -11.22 0.08 -1.48
C LYS A 229 -9.84 0.57 -1.88
N SER A 230 -9.09 1.09 -0.91
CA SER A 230 -7.68 1.39 -1.11
C SER A 230 -6.86 0.09 -1.24
N ILE A 231 -5.64 0.20 -1.78
CA ILE A 231 -4.75 -0.95 -1.90
C ILE A 231 -4.37 -1.50 -0.51
N GLU A 232 -4.22 -0.63 0.47
CA GLU A 232 -3.94 -0.95 1.87
C GLU A 232 -5.08 -1.77 2.50
N GLU A 233 -6.33 -1.38 2.28
CA GLU A 233 -7.51 -2.11 2.78
C GLU A 233 -7.63 -3.48 2.12
N ILE A 234 -7.39 -3.56 0.80
CA ILE A 234 -7.38 -4.82 0.05
C ILE A 234 -6.30 -5.75 0.61
N ALA A 235 -5.05 -5.26 0.76
CA ALA A 235 -3.94 -6.05 1.26
C ALA A 235 -4.19 -6.56 2.69
N THR A 236 -4.72 -5.70 3.56
CA THR A 236 -5.08 -6.08 4.94
C THR A 236 -6.12 -7.20 4.96
N THR A 237 -7.15 -7.10 4.13
CA THR A 237 -8.19 -8.12 4.01
C THR A 237 -7.60 -9.46 3.53
N ILE A 238 -6.71 -9.42 2.53
CA ILE A 238 -6.05 -10.62 2.01
C ILE A 238 -5.23 -11.31 3.10
N LEU A 239 -4.47 -10.54 3.89
CA LEU A 239 -3.66 -11.07 4.98
C LEU A 239 -4.53 -11.73 6.06
N GLN A 240 -5.65 -11.10 6.44
CA GLN A 240 -6.59 -11.66 7.42
C GLN A 240 -7.15 -13.01 6.97
N GLU A 241 -7.46 -13.14 5.70
CA GLU A 241 -8.14 -14.33 5.17
C GLU A 241 -7.18 -15.48 4.85
N ILE A 242 -5.98 -15.20 4.36
CA ILE A 242 -5.03 -16.22 3.85
C ILE A 242 -3.81 -16.44 4.76
N ARG A 243 -3.37 -15.41 5.51
CA ARG A 243 -2.16 -15.47 6.36
C ARG A 243 -2.40 -14.78 7.71
N PRO A 244 -3.40 -15.20 8.50
CA PRO A 244 -3.73 -14.56 9.77
C PRO A 244 -2.55 -14.54 10.75
N GLU A 245 -1.64 -15.52 10.66
CA GLU A 245 -0.43 -15.59 11.49
C GLU A 245 0.54 -14.41 11.27
N ARG A 246 0.50 -13.74 10.11
CA ARG A 246 1.31 -12.55 9.82
C ARG A 246 0.70 -11.24 10.36
N LEU A 247 -0.49 -11.29 10.97
CA LEU A 247 -1.09 -10.17 11.69
C LEU A 247 -0.76 -10.17 13.19
N SER A 248 0.09 -11.09 13.64
CA SER A 248 0.51 -11.18 15.03
C SER A 248 1.39 -9.98 15.38
N TYR A 249 0.87 -9.11 16.25
CA TYR A 249 1.55 -7.97 16.87
C TYR A 249 2.56 -8.41 17.92
#